data_AF-Q1INW5-F1
#
_entry.id   AF-Q1INW5-F1
#
_cell.length_a   1.000
_cell.length_b   1.000
_cell.length_c   1.000
_cell.angle_alpha   90.00
_cell.angle_beta   90.00
_cell.angle_gamma   90.00
#
_symmetry.space_group_name_H-M   'P 1'
#
loop_
_entity.id
_entity.type
_entity.pdbx_description
1 polymer ?
#
loop_
_entity_poly.entity_id
_entity_poly.type
_entity_poly.pdbx_seq_one_letter_code
_entity_poly.pdbx_strand_id
1 'polypeptide(L)'
;MELHFCNEELNLIANLLMEHGDKSHAQDILLRKILSQDLVFDGEQLALLDEFLKGVQHNLRHSALRHGDAANDPDLTTTMATLEGALEKVEEACATA
;
A
#
# COMPACT_ATOMS: atom_id res chain seq x y z
N MET A 1 -13.14 -5.47 -9.25
CA MET A 1 -13.05 -4.03 -9.52
C MET A 1 -11.67 -3.73 -10.09
N GLU A 2 -11.54 -2.77 -11.02
CA GLU A 2 -10.24 -2.36 -11.55
C GLU A 2 -9.75 -1.10 -10.82
N LEU A 3 -8.53 -1.15 -10.30
CA LEU A 3 -7.87 0.00 -9.65
C LEU A 3 -6.91 0.69 -10.61
N HIS A 4 -6.79 2.01 -10.49
CA HIS A 4 -5.86 2.81 -11.27
C HIS A 4 -4.80 3.46 -10.37
N PHE A 5 -3.60 2.90 -10.40
CA PHE A 5 -2.44 3.44 -9.70
C PHE A 5 -1.46 4.11 -10.66
N CYS A 6 -0.83 5.18 -10.20
CA CYS A 6 0.33 5.79 -10.82
C CYS A 6 1.54 4.87 -10.66
N ASN A 7 2.57 5.05 -11.50
CA ASN A 7 3.80 4.24 -11.40
C ASN A 7 4.48 4.34 -10.03
N GLU A 8 4.44 5.51 -9.39
CA GLU A 8 5.00 5.72 -8.05
C GLU A 8 4.27 4.90 -6.99
N GLU A 9 2.93 4.88 -7.05
CA GLU A 9 2.09 4.07 -6.16
C GLU A 9 2.33 2.58 -6.38
N LEU A 10 2.38 2.12 -7.65
CA LEU A 10 2.66 0.71 -7.96
C LEU A 10 4.02 0.25 -7.43
N ASN A 11 5.06 1.05 -7.67
CA ASN A 11 6.40 0.75 -7.19
C ASN A 11 6.44 0.75 -5.66
N LEU A 12 5.77 1.70 -5.02
CA LEU A 12 5.69 1.77 -3.56
C LEU A 12 4.98 0.53 -3.00
N ILE A 13 3.78 0.20 -3.49
CA ILE A 13 3.02 -0.97 -3.02
C ILE A 13 3.82 -2.26 -3.20
N ALA A 14 4.48 -2.43 -4.36
CA ALA A 14 5.31 -3.61 -4.62
C ALA A 14 6.46 -3.71 -3.62
N ASN A 15 7.19 -2.61 -3.38
CA ASN A 15 8.29 -2.58 -2.42
C ASN A 15 7.79 -2.91 -1.00
N LEU A 16 6.70 -2.27 -0.58
CA LEU A 16 6.09 -2.53 0.73
C LEU A 16 5.68 -4.01 0.88
N LEU A 17 5.03 -4.61 -0.12
CA LEU A 17 4.66 -6.03 -0.10
C LEU A 17 5.89 -6.95 -0.03
N MET A 18 7.01 -6.57 -0.64
CA MET A 18 8.27 -7.33 -0.54
C MET A 18 8.95 -7.19 0.82
N GLU A 19 8.91 -6.00 1.41
CA GLU A 19 9.62 -5.67 2.66
C GLU A 19 8.83 -6.02 3.93
N HIS A 20 7.54 -5.73 3.92
CA HIS A 20 6.63 -5.86 5.07
C HIS A 20 5.57 -6.94 4.88
N GLY A 21 5.49 -7.55 3.71
CA GLY A 21 4.57 -8.65 3.48
C GLY A 21 4.93 -9.86 4.34
N ASP A 22 3.93 -10.42 5.01
CA ASP A 22 4.04 -11.76 5.55
C ASP A 22 3.97 -12.72 4.35
N LYS A 23 4.87 -13.70 4.27
CA LYS A 23 5.10 -14.61 3.12
C LYS A 23 3.91 -15.56 2.84
N SER A 24 2.73 -15.17 3.29
CA SER A 24 1.44 -15.71 2.95
C SER A 24 1.24 -15.75 1.43
N HIS A 25 0.55 -16.80 0.99
CA HIS A 25 0.20 -16.97 -0.41
C HIS A 25 -0.69 -15.82 -0.93
N ALA A 26 -1.55 -15.27 -0.07
CA ALA A 26 -2.47 -14.20 -0.46
C ALA A 26 -1.73 -12.89 -0.80
N GLN A 27 -0.70 -12.52 -0.01
CA GLN A 27 0.11 -11.33 -0.32
C GLN A 27 1.05 -11.57 -1.51
N ASP A 28 1.52 -12.80 -1.74
CA ASP A 28 2.26 -13.15 -2.98
C ASP A 28 1.39 -12.96 -4.23
N ILE A 29 0.09 -13.30 -4.16
CA ILE A 29 -0.86 -13.04 -5.25
C ILE A 29 -1.01 -11.54 -5.50
N LEU A 30 -1.19 -10.73 -4.45
CA LEU A 30 -1.27 -9.27 -4.57
C LEU A 30 0.00 -8.70 -5.22
N LEU A 31 1.18 -9.13 -4.77
CA LEU A 31 2.45 -8.69 -5.31
C LEU A 31 2.58 -9.03 -6.80
N ARG A 32 2.23 -10.25 -7.21
CA ARG A 32 2.26 -10.63 -8.63
C ARG A 32 1.32 -9.79 -9.48
N LYS A 33 0.12 -9.48 -8.98
CA LYS A 33 -0.84 -8.62 -9.66
C LYS A 33 -0.31 -7.21 -9.85
N ILE A 34 0.25 -6.61 -8.80
CA ILE A 34 0.89 -5.29 -8.86
C ILE A 34 2.07 -5.29 -9.86
N LEU A 35 2.96 -6.29 -9.79
CA LEU A 35 4.13 -6.38 -10.67
C LEU A 35 3.77 -6.64 -12.14
N SER A 36 2.67 -7.36 -12.39
CA SER A 36 2.16 -7.61 -13.75
C SER A 36 1.21 -6.52 -14.25
N GLN A 37 0.94 -5.51 -13.42
CA GLN A 37 -0.06 -4.47 -13.68
C GLN A 37 -1.47 -5.02 -13.94
N ASP A 38 -1.76 -6.22 -13.44
CA ASP A 38 -3.12 -6.78 -13.39
C ASP A 38 -3.84 -6.23 -12.16
N LEU A 39 -4.39 -5.02 -12.30
CA LEU A 39 -5.03 -4.27 -11.22
C LEU A 39 -6.50 -4.60 -11.03
N VAL A 40 -6.92 -5.77 -11.50
CA VAL A 40 -8.26 -6.30 -11.24
C VAL A 40 -8.23 -7.08 -9.93
N PHE A 41 -8.89 -6.55 -8.90
CA PHE A 41 -8.98 -7.15 -7.58
C PHE A 41 -10.43 -7.56 -7.27
N ASP A 42 -10.59 -8.69 -6.59
CA ASP A 42 -11.86 -9.08 -5.96
C ASP A 42 -12.00 -8.45 -4.56
N GLY A 43 -13.16 -8.59 -3.94
CA GLY A 43 -13.45 -7.97 -2.64
C GLY A 43 -12.53 -8.45 -1.50
N GLU A 44 -12.11 -9.73 -1.52
CA GLU A 44 -11.19 -10.27 -0.51
C GLU A 44 -9.78 -9.72 -0.72
N GLN A 45 -9.34 -9.62 -1.97
CA GLN A 45 -8.05 -9.03 -2.34
C GLN A 45 -8.00 -7.54 -2.03
N LEU A 46 -9.08 -6.79 -2.27
CA LEU A 46 -9.19 -5.38 -1.90
C LEU A 46 -9.13 -5.19 -0.39
N ALA A 47 -9.89 -5.98 0.38
CA ALA A 47 -9.86 -5.93 1.84
C ALA A 47 -8.47 -6.28 2.40
N LEU A 48 -7.80 -7.27 1.82
CA LEU A 48 -6.44 -7.65 2.20
C LEU A 48 -5.42 -6.53 1.87
N LEU A 49 -5.55 -5.91 0.70
CA LEU A 49 -4.71 -4.79 0.31
C LEU A 49 -4.94 -3.57 1.21
N ASP A 50 -6.19 -3.26 1.55
CA ASP A 50 -6.57 -2.19 2.48
C ASP A 50 -5.95 -2.40 3.87
N GLU A 51 -6.16 -3.58 4.46
CA GLU A 51 -5.62 -3.93 5.77
C GLU A 51 -4.08 -3.85 5.78
N PHE A 52 -3.44 -4.34 4.71
CA PHE A 52 -1.99 -4.29 4.56
C PHE A 52 -1.48 -2.84 4.51
N LEU A 53 -2.04 -2.00 3.63
CA LEU A 53 -1.59 -0.62 3.47
C LEU A 53 -1.84 0.21 4.75
N LYS A 54 -2.96 0.00 5.44
CA LYS A 54 -3.25 0.61 6.75
C LYS A 54 -2.24 0.19 7.82
N GLY A 55 -1.90 -1.10 7.85
CA GLY A 55 -0.88 -1.64 8.75
C GLY A 55 0.49 -1.01 8.52
N VAL A 56 0.89 -0.88 7.25
CA VAL A 56 2.14 -0.20 6.87
C VAL A 56 2.10 1.28 7.26
N GLN A 57 1.02 1.99 6.93
CA GLN A 57 0.87 3.41 7.27
C GLN A 57 0.99 3.64 8.78
N HIS A 58 0.35 2.79 9.58
CA HIS A 58 0.44 2.85 11.04
C HIS A 58 1.88 2.65 11.53
N ASN A 59 2.59 1.66 10.99
CA ASN A 59 3.97 1.37 11.35
C ASN A 59 4.93 2.50 10.95
N LEU A 60 4.78 3.05 9.74
CA LEU A 60 5.56 4.19 9.26
C LEU A 60 5.33 5.41 10.16
N ARG A 61 4.06 5.74 10.46
CA ARG A 61 3.71 6.86 11.34
C ARG A 61 4.22 6.67 12.77
N HIS A 62 4.21 5.44 13.28
CA HIS A 62 4.73 5.15 14.61
C HIS A 62 6.27 5.22 14.65
N SER A 63 6.97 4.73 13.62
CA SER A 63 8.42 4.85 13.49
C SER A 63 8.85 6.32 13.38
N ALA A 64 8.11 7.07 12.57
CA ALA A 64 8.24 8.51 12.37
C ALA A 64 8.16 9.29 13.70
N LEU A 65 7.12 9.02 14.49
CA LEU A 65 6.92 9.65 15.80
C LEU A 65 8.02 9.29 16.81
N ARG A 66 8.55 8.07 16.75
CA ARG A 66 9.62 7.61 17.66
C ARG A 66 10.99 8.20 17.35
N HIS A 67 11.30 8.42 16.09
CA HIS A 67 12.59 8.96 15.69
C HIS A 67 12.65 10.50 15.73
N GLY A 68 11.53 11.19 15.91
CA GLY A 68 11.48 12.66 16.06
C GLY A 68 11.88 13.46 14.81
N ASP A 69 12.44 12.80 13.80
CA ASP A 69 12.95 13.38 12.56
C ASP A 69 11.95 13.32 11.39
N ALA A 70 10.78 12.72 11.59
CA ALA A 70 9.81 12.49 10.52
C ALA A 70 9.34 13.73 9.77
N ALA A 71 9.31 14.88 10.44
CA ALA A 71 8.93 16.14 9.84
C ALA A 71 10.04 16.74 8.94
N ASN A 72 11.26 16.24 9.04
CA ASN A 72 12.44 16.72 8.29
C ASN A 72 12.99 15.68 7.31
N ASP A 73 12.41 14.48 7.26
CA ASP A 73 12.77 13.47 6.27
C ASP A 73 11.86 13.65 5.02
N PRO A 74 12.39 14.24 3.93
CA PRO A 74 11.60 14.46 2.71
C PRO A 74 11.21 13.15 2.04
N ASP A 75 12.03 12.09 2.15
CA ASP A 75 11.75 10.80 1.52
C ASP A 75 10.60 10.09 2.27
N LEU A 76 10.58 10.18 3.60
CA LEU A 76 9.46 9.68 4.40
C LEU A 76 8.17 10.45 4.13
N THR A 77 8.25 11.77 3.99
CA THR A 77 7.08 12.62 3.69
C THR A 77 6.48 12.27 2.32
N THR A 78 7.32 12.14 1.29
CA THR A 78 6.87 11.71 -0.04
C THR A 78 6.30 10.29 -0.01
N THR A 79 6.95 9.37 0.68
CA THR A 79 6.47 7.99 0.83
C THR A 79 5.09 7.93 1.49
N MET A 80 4.88 8.72 2.55
CA MET A 80 3.58 8.80 3.23
C MET A 80 2.49 9.37 2.31
N ALA A 81 2.79 10.44 1.56
CA ALA A 81 1.83 11.04 0.64
C ALA A 81 1.43 10.07 -0.50
N THR A 82 2.39 9.35 -1.07
CA THR A 82 2.11 8.33 -2.09
C THR A 82 1.31 7.16 -1.51
N LEU A 83 1.62 6.72 -0.28
CA LEU A 83 0.85 5.69 0.40
C LEU A 83 -0.59 6.13 0.67
N GLU A 84 -0.80 7.37 1.11
CA GLU A 84 -2.14 7.93 1.35
C GLU A 84 -2.99 7.98 0.08
N GLY A 85 -2.41 8.41 -1.06
CA GLY A 85 -3.12 8.40 -2.35
C GLY A 85 -3.49 6.99 -2.83
N ALA A 86 -2.59 6.02 -2.62
CA ALA A 86 -2.89 4.62 -2.92
C ALA A 86 -4.02 4.07 -2.03
N LEU A 87 -3.99 4.41 -0.74
CA LEU A 87 -4.94 3.92 0.26
C LEU A 87 -6.34 4.50 0.03
N GLU A 88 -6.46 5.78 -0.34
CA GLU A 88 -7.73 6.41 -0.71
C GLU A 88 -8.43 5.66 -1.85
N LYS A 89 -7.69 5.30 -2.91
CA LYS A 89 -8.23 4.54 -4.05
C LYS A 89 -8.70 3.14 -3.66
N VAL A 90 -7.95 2.47 -2.79
CA VAL A 90 -8.31 1.15 -2.29
C VAL A 90 -9.55 1.23 -1.40
N GLU A 91 -9.65 2.24 -0.54
CA GLU A 91 -10.82 2.48 0.31
C GLU A 91 -12.08 2.78 -0.52
N GLU A 92 -11.96 3.62 -1.56
CA GLU A 92 -13.06 3.88 -2.51
C GLU A 92 -13.50 2.60 -3.23
N ALA A 93 -12.55 1.76 -3.63
CA ALA A 93 -12.85 0.48 -4.24
C ALA A 93 -13.52 -0.50 -3.26
N CYS A 94 -13.03 -0.59 -2.03
CA CYS A 94 -13.65 -1.40 -0.97
C CYS A 94 -15.08 -0.94 -0.67
N ALA A 95 -15.37 0.36 -0.68
CA ALA A 95 -16.70 0.91 -0.41
C ALA A 95 -17.73 0.60 -1.51
N THR A 96 -17.27 0.21 -2.70
CA THR A 96 -18.11 -0.02 -3.89
C THR A 96 -18.08 -1.48 -4.39
N ALA A 97 -17.31 -2.35 -3.71
CA ALA A 97 -17.14 -3.77 -4.01
C ALA A 97 -18.27 -4.67 -3.49
#